data_AF-A0A3G9J758-F1
#
_entry.id   AF-A0A3G9J758-F1
#
_cell.length_a   1.000
_cell.length_b   1.000
_cell.length_c   1.000
_cell.angle_alpha   90.00
_cell.angle_beta   90.00
_cell.angle_gamma   90.00
#
_symmetry.space_group_name_H-M   'P 1'
#
loop_
_entity.id
_entity.type
_entity.pdbx_description
1 polymer ?
#
loop_
_entity_poly.entity_id
_entity_poly.type
_entity_poly.pdbx_seq_one_letter_code
_entity_poly.pdbx_strand_id
1 'polypeptide(L)'
;MKWNASKIGLIASMGCIVLCVIFLFWNPYSSLPVNRSTILIVSIMLILPACLGILAAWFRIQSLMYVTLIWSIPYGLYLAIVSVPSLWNLFGIVLLLYFVSAVQMGREVATN
;
A
#
# COMPACT_ATOMS: atom_id res chain seq x y z
N MET A 1 -3.27 0.62 -23.67
CA MET A 1 -3.66 1.78 -22.84
C MET A 1 -2.51 2.06 -21.87
N LYS A 2 -1.64 3.05 -22.13
CA LYS A 2 -0.52 3.39 -21.24
C LYS A 2 -1.09 4.11 -20.01
N TRP A 3 -1.42 3.37 -18.96
CA TRP A 3 -1.72 4.00 -17.68
C TRP A 3 -0.42 4.61 -17.16
N ASN A 4 -0.44 5.89 -16.79
CA ASN A 4 0.74 6.54 -16.22
C ASN A 4 1.09 5.82 -14.92
N ALA A 5 2.29 5.26 -14.82
CA ALA A 5 2.72 4.46 -13.67
C ALA A 5 2.46 5.17 -12.33
N SER A 6 2.72 6.48 -12.28
CA SER A 6 2.41 7.36 -11.15
C SER A 6 0.96 7.32 -10.69
N LYS A 7 -0.01 7.24 -11.60
CA LYS A 7 -1.43 7.19 -11.22
C LYS A 7 -1.76 5.88 -10.52
N ILE A 8 -1.15 4.77 -10.96
CA ILE A 8 -1.33 3.44 -10.35
C ILE A 8 -0.80 3.46 -8.91
N GLY A 9 0.44 3.94 -8.72
CA GLY A 9 1.03 4.08 -7.39
C GLY A 9 0.22 4.98 -6.47
N LEU A 10 -0.27 6.11 -6.98
CA LEU A 10 -1.11 7.04 -6.21
C LEU A 10 -2.42 6.38 -5.73
N ILE A 11 -3.14 5.72 -6.64
CA ILE A 11 -4.39 5.01 -6.31
C ILE A 11 -4.12 3.88 -5.31
N ALA A 12 -3.03 3.14 -5.48
CA ALA A 12 -2.64 2.08 -4.56
C ALA A 12 -2.35 2.64 -3.15
N SER A 13 -1.63 3.76 -3.05
CA SER A 13 -1.33 4.38 -1.75
C SER A 13 -2.56 4.95 -1.07
N MET A 14 -3.43 5.63 -1.80
CA MET A 14 -4.70 6.09 -1.26
C MET A 14 -5.57 4.92 -0.80
N GLY A 15 -5.66 3.87 -1.63
CA GLY A 15 -6.36 2.63 -1.28
C GLY A 15 -5.81 1.97 -0.01
N CYS A 16 -4.48 1.92 0.14
CA CYS A 16 -3.83 1.41 1.34
C CYS A 16 -4.25 2.17 2.60
N ILE A 17 -4.23 3.50 2.54
CA ILE A 17 -4.62 4.35 3.68
C ILE A 17 -6.10 4.13 4.03
N VAL A 18 -6.98 4.10 3.03
CA VAL A 18 -8.41 3.83 3.23
C VAL A 18 -8.63 2.46 3.87
N LEU A 19 -7.95 1.42 3.38
CA LEU A 19 -7.99 0.08 3.97
C LEU A 19 -7.50 0.07 5.42
N CYS A 20 -6.44 0.81 5.74
CA CYS A 20 -5.94 0.93 7.12
C CYS A 20 -6.95 1.64 8.03
N VAL A 21 -7.59 2.70 7.57
CA VAL A 21 -8.64 3.41 8.33
C VAL A 21 -9.82 2.47 8.59
N ILE A 22 -10.27 1.73 7.58
CA ILE A 22 -11.34 0.74 7.74
C ILE A 22 -10.89 -0.36 8.73
N PHE A 23 -9.65 -0.85 8.63
CA PHE A 23 -9.12 -1.86 9.55
C PHE A 23 -9.06 -1.40 11.00
N LEU A 24 -8.70 -0.14 11.26
CA LEU A 24 -8.52 0.38 12.61
C LEU A 24 -9.82 0.87 13.25
N PHE A 25 -10.74 1.44 12.48
CA PHE A 25 -11.91 2.14 13.04
C PHE A 25 -13.26 1.55 12.62
N TRP A 26 -13.32 0.82 11.50
CA TRP A 26 -14.54 0.24 10.94
C TRP A 26 -14.37 -1.22 10.55
N ASN A 27 -13.69 -2.00 11.41
CA ASN A 27 -13.44 -3.40 11.13
C ASN A 27 -14.77 -4.18 11.20
N PRO A 28 -15.28 -4.73 10.09
CA PRO A 28 -16.55 -5.47 10.11
C PRO A 28 -16.42 -6.87 10.71
N TYR A 29 -15.18 -7.33 10.95
CA TYR A 29 -14.86 -8.67 11.44
C TYR A 29 -14.53 -8.70 12.93
N SER A 30 -14.53 -7.56 13.62
CA SER A 30 -14.27 -7.48 15.06
C SER A 30 -15.06 -6.35 15.70
N SER A 31 -15.75 -6.65 16.80
CA SER A 31 -16.41 -5.67 17.67
C SER A 31 -15.54 -5.21 18.84
N LEU A 32 -14.34 -5.77 18.98
CA LEU A 32 -13.42 -5.43 20.06
C LEU A 32 -12.64 -4.15 19.75
N PRO A 33 -12.39 -3.31 20.76
CA PRO A 33 -11.56 -2.12 20.59
C PRO A 33 -10.15 -2.52 20.16
N VAL A 34 -9.61 -1.80 19.16
CA VAL A 34 -8.27 -2.07 18.63
C VAL A 34 -7.21 -1.69 19.66
N ASN A 35 -6.25 -2.60 19.88
CA ASN A 35 -5.13 -2.35 20.79
C ASN A 35 -4.24 -1.22 20.26
N ARG A 36 -3.76 -0.36 21.16
CA ARG A 36 -2.81 0.73 20.85
C ARG A 36 -1.58 0.26 20.08
N SER A 37 -1.07 -0.94 20.37
CA SER A 37 0.06 -1.54 19.66
C SER A 37 -0.28 -1.80 18.18
N THR A 38 -1.49 -2.29 17.89
CA THR A 38 -1.96 -2.52 16.52
C THR A 38 -2.08 -1.21 15.74
N ILE A 39 -2.61 -0.15 16.38
CA ILE A 39 -2.69 1.19 15.78
C ILE A 39 -1.29 1.67 15.39
N LEU A 40 -0.31 1.56 16.28
CA LEU A 40 1.07 1.96 16.01
C LEU A 40 1.68 1.14 14.86
N ILE A 41 1.53 -0.18 14.88
CA ILE A 41 2.07 -1.06 13.85
C ILE A 41 1.48 -0.71 12.49
N VAL A 42 0.16 -0.62 12.35
CA VAL A 42 -0.50 -0.28 11.08
C VAL A 42 -0.09 1.12 10.61
N SER A 43 0.03 2.07 11.54
CA SER A 43 0.44 3.45 11.19
C SER A 43 1.86 3.50 10.65
N ILE A 44 2.81 2.83 11.29
CA ILE A 44 4.23 2.88 10.92
C ILE A 44 4.53 1.98 9.72
N MET A 45 3.89 0.81 9.63
CA MET A 45 4.26 -0.21 8.66
C MET A 45 3.41 -0.19 7.39
N LEU A 46 2.26 0.49 7.38
CA LEU A 46 1.38 0.56 6.20
C LEU A 46 1.03 2.00 5.83
N ILE A 47 0.60 2.83 6.78
CA ILE A 47 0.20 4.22 6.48
C ILE A 47 1.42 5.08 6.13
N LEU A 48 2.48 5.05 6.93
CA LEU A 48 3.71 5.80 6.69
C LEU A 48 4.33 5.48 5.31
N PRO A 49 4.59 4.21 4.94
CA PRO A 49 5.09 3.90 3.60
C PRO A 49 4.08 4.25 2.50
N ALA A 50 2.76 4.19 2.75
CA ALA A 50 1.78 4.67 1.78
C ALA A 50 1.86 6.19 1.56
N CYS A 51 2.11 6.99 2.59
CA CYS A 51 2.39 8.42 2.43
C CYS A 51 3.66 8.65 1.59
N LEU A 52 4.71 7.86 1.80
CA LEU A 52 5.90 7.87 0.93
C LEU A 52 5.56 7.46 -0.50
N GLY A 53 4.63 6.53 -0.69
CA GLY A 53 4.17 6.08 -2.01
C GLY A 53 3.42 7.17 -2.77
N ILE A 54 2.63 8.00 -2.08
CA ILE A 54 2.02 9.20 -2.66
C ILE A 54 3.11 10.17 -3.14
N LEU A 55 4.12 10.45 -2.31
CA LEU A 55 5.24 11.32 -2.69
C LEU A 55 6.03 10.74 -3.87
N ALA A 56 6.31 9.43 -3.84
CA ALA A 56 6.98 8.71 -4.91
C ALA A 56 6.22 8.82 -6.23
N ALA A 57 4.89 8.64 -6.19
CA ALA A 57 4.01 8.79 -7.34
C ALA A 57 4.01 10.22 -7.88
N TRP A 58 3.90 11.21 -6.99
CA TRP A 58 3.82 12.63 -7.34
C TRP A 58 5.12 13.14 -7.99
N PHE A 59 6.27 12.82 -7.38
CA PHE A 59 7.59 13.22 -7.89
C PHE A 59 8.17 12.23 -8.91
N ARG A 60 7.46 11.14 -9.22
CA ARG A 60 7.90 10.06 -10.12
C ARG A 60 9.24 9.43 -9.70
N ILE A 61 9.49 9.31 -8.39
CA ILE A 61 10.73 8.77 -7.85
C ILE A 61 10.59 7.25 -7.70
N GLN A 62 11.17 6.52 -8.65
CA GLN A 62 11.10 5.05 -8.69
C GLN A 62 11.66 4.39 -7.42
N SER A 63 12.82 4.83 -6.93
CA SER A 63 13.46 4.24 -5.75
C SER A 63 12.58 4.34 -4.51
N LEU A 64 11.87 5.46 -4.34
CA LEU A 64 10.96 5.67 -3.22
C LEU A 64 9.73 4.75 -3.31
N MET A 65 9.24 4.45 -4.51
CA MET A 65 8.16 3.48 -4.71
C MET A 65 8.58 2.05 -4.32
N TYR A 66 9.83 1.66 -4.59
CA TYR A 66 10.36 0.39 -4.09
C TYR A 66 10.50 0.36 -2.57
N VAL A 67 10.93 1.47 -1.95
CA VAL A 67 10.98 1.58 -0.49
C VAL A 67 9.58 1.40 0.09
N THR A 68 8.55 2.05 -0.46
CA THR A 68 7.15 1.86 -0.07
C THR A 68 6.72 0.40 -0.18
N LEU A 69 7.04 -0.28 -1.28
CA LEU A 69 6.71 -1.69 -1.49
C LEU A 69 7.39 -2.57 -0.43
N ILE A 70 8.71 -2.53 -0.34
CA ILE A 70 9.50 -3.41 0.53
C ILE A 70 9.11 -3.22 1.99
N TRP A 71 8.88 -1.97 2.41
CA TRP A 71 8.43 -1.66 3.76
C TRP A 71 7.05 -2.24 4.04
N SER A 72 6.12 -2.13 3.08
CA SER A 72 4.74 -2.59 3.25
C SER A 72 4.58 -4.11 3.14
N ILE A 73 5.52 -4.84 2.53
CA ILE A 73 5.41 -6.29 2.25
C ILE A 73 5.10 -7.13 3.50
N PRO A 74 5.87 -7.05 4.61
CA PRO A 74 5.70 -7.99 5.73
C PRO A 74 4.28 -7.95 6.32
N TYR A 75 3.75 -6.74 6.52
CA TYR A 75 2.44 -6.55 7.14
C TYR A 75 1.30 -6.58 6.14
N GLY A 76 1.51 -6.05 4.93
CA GLY A 76 0.50 -6.09 3.88
C GLY A 76 0.21 -7.52 3.43
N LEU A 77 1.25 -8.36 3.32
CA LEU A 77 1.11 -9.77 2.97
C LEU A 77 0.48 -10.57 4.12
N TYR A 78 0.88 -10.29 5.36
CA TYR A 78 0.26 -10.89 6.54
C TYR A 78 -1.27 -10.66 6.54
N LEU A 79 -1.71 -9.40 6.42
CA LEU A 79 -3.14 -9.06 6.37
C LEU A 79 -3.83 -9.66 5.14
N ALA A 80 -3.13 -9.77 4.01
CA ALA A 80 -3.68 -10.33 2.79
C ALA A 80 -3.90 -11.85 2.85
N ILE A 81 -3.17 -12.61 3.66
CA ILE A 81 -3.25 -14.08 3.70
C ILE A 81 -4.04 -14.60 4.90
N VAL A 82 -4.06 -13.85 6.01
CA VAL A 82 -4.60 -14.35 7.29
C VAL A 82 -6.07 -14.79 7.21
N SER A 83 -6.86 -14.26 6.27
CA SER A 83 -8.26 -14.65 6.08
C SER A 83 -8.68 -14.52 4.61
N VAL A 84 -9.05 -15.63 3.98
CA VAL A 84 -9.53 -15.70 2.59
C VAL A 84 -10.88 -16.41 2.57
N PRO A 85 -11.96 -15.82 1.99
CA PRO A 85 -12.05 -14.47 1.43
C PRO A 85 -12.34 -13.40 2.51
N SER A 86 -11.65 -12.27 2.44
CA SER A 86 -11.89 -11.09 3.28
C SER A 86 -11.54 -9.79 2.54
N LEU A 87 -12.05 -8.66 3.04
CA LEU A 87 -11.66 -7.33 2.56
C LEU A 87 -10.14 -7.09 2.68
N TRP A 88 -9.46 -7.78 3.59
CA TRP A 88 -8.02 -7.62 3.82
C TRP A 88 -7.17 -8.23 2.71
N ASN A 89 -7.72 -9.13 1.88
CA ASN A 89 -7.02 -9.62 0.69
C ASN A 89 -6.68 -8.48 -0.29
N LEU A 90 -7.38 -7.35 -0.23
CA LEU A 90 -7.09 -6.16 -1.03
C LEU A 90 -5.70 -5.55 -0.73
N PHE A 91 -5.12 -5.80 0.45
CA PHE A 91 -3.72 -5.43 0.72
C PHE A 91 -2.75 -6.14 -0.24
N GLY A 92 -3.05 -7.37 -0.65
CA GLY A 92 -2.29 -8.08 -1.68
C GLY A 92 -2.36 -7.38 -3.03
N ILE A 93 -3.54 -6.88 -3.41
CA ILE A 93 -3.74 -6.09 -4.63
C ILE A 93 -2.95 -4.78 -4.55
N VAL A 94 -2.98 -4.08 -3.41
CA VAL A 94 -2.18 -2.86 -3.19
C VAL A 94 -0.69 -3.14 -3.40
N LEU A 95 -0.15 -4.22 -2.83
CA LEU A 95 1.26 -4.61 -3.00
C LEU A 95 1.60 -4.89 -4.46
N LEU A 96 0.72 -5.60 -5.18
CA LEU A 96 0.90 -5.83 -6.62
C LEU A 96 0.89 -4.52 -7.41
N LEU A 97 0.01 -3.58 -7.08
CA LEU A 97 -0.05 -2.27 -7.74
C LEU A 97 1.22 -1.43 -7.45
N TYR A 98 1.76 -1.47 -6.23
CA TYR A 98 3.05 -0.84 -5.93
C TYR A 98 4.18 -1.43 -6.77
N PHE A 99 4.25 -2.76 -6.88
CA PHE A 99 5.23 -3.43 -7.72
C PHE A 99 5.10 -3.02 -9.19
N VAL A 100 3.88 -3.08 -9.74
CA VAL A 100 3.61 -2.68 -11.12
C VAL A 100 3.99 -1.21 -11.35
N SER A 101 3.64 -0.32 -10.43
CA SER A 101 4.01 1.11 -10.50
C SER A 101 5.53 1.30 -10.48
N ALA A 102 6.24 0.63 -9.57
CA ALA A 102 7.70 0.76 -9.45
C ALA A 102 8.44 0.25 -10.71
N VAL A 103 8.01 -0.88 -11.27
CA VAL A 103 8.59 -1.44 -12.50
C VAL A 103 8.33 -0.52 -13.69
N GLN A 104 7.10 -0.02 -13.85
CA GLN A 104 6.76 0.86 -14.96
C GLN A 104 7.48 2.20 -14.89
N MET A 105 7.59 2.81 -13.71
CA MET A 105 8.39 4.04 -13.51
C MET A 105 9.84 3.84 -13.93
N GLY A 106 10.44 2.69 -13.62
CA GLY A 106 11.82 2.40 -14.05
C GLY A 106 12.00 2.28 -15.54
N ARG A 107 11.00 1.71 -16.22
CA ARG A 107 11.01 1.65 -17.69
C ARG A 107 10.92 3.04 -18.31
N GLU A 108 10.11 3.93 -17.74
CA GLU A 108 9.98 5.31 -18.20
C GLU A 108 11.29 6.10 -18.03
N VAL A 109 12.00 5.90 -16.91
CA VAL A 109 13.31 6.54 -16.65
C VAL A 109 14.39 6.03 -17.61
N ALA A 110 14.42 4.72 -17.93
CA ALA A 110 15.41 4.15 -18.83
C ALA A 110 15.23 4.51 -20.32
N THR A 111 14.05 5.04 -20.69
CA THR A 111 13.73 5.42 -22.08
C THR A 111 13.85 6.91 -22.37
N ASN A 112 14.14 7.74 -21.37
CA ASN A 112 14.41 9.18 -21.54
C ASN A 112 15.92 9.44 -21.41
#